data_AF-A0A7X6XLS9-F1
#
_entry.id   AF-A0A7X6XLS9-F1
#
_cell.length_a   1.000
_cell.length_b   1.000
_cell.length_c   1.000
_cell.angle_alpha   90.00
_cell.angle_beta   90.00
_cell.angle_gamma   90.00
#
_symmetry.space_group_name_H-M   'P 1'
#
loop_
_entity.id
_entity.type
_entity.pdbx_description
1 polymer ?
#
loop_
_entity_poly.entity_id
_entity_poly.type
_entity_poly.pdbx_seq_one_letter_code
_entity_poly.pdbx_strand_id
1 'polypeptide(L)'
;MSENESQRVGVILGTERSTPMEWWVAIEPNAYLQLDDVVVVRTQVPGVGEVKLSGVVDIVRASHEGSRFEGDVFLAERGVLPVQLARSAHVITTRVEPECWVPPNPGDMVCRVRSTERERALYFDGMEERLVAGVSRDGLPVYIDLSFLDGRRGAHVNISGVSGVATKTTYASFLLYGLFHSGILGREAPNTKAIIFNVKGEDLLFLDRPNARLDEEQRKRYGAIGLQPGPFQSQGESI
;
A
#
# COMPACT_ATOMS: atom_id res chain seq x y z
N MET A 1 -16.14 -17.88 -0.98
CA MET A 1 -15.62 -17.20 0.23
C MET A 1 -15.78 -15.72 -0.01
N SER A 2 -16.47 -15.01 0.87
CA SER A 2 -16.65 -13.56 0.74
C SER A 2 -15.26 -12.90 0.76
N GLU A 3 -14.92 -12.13 -0.27
CA GLU A 3 -13.65 -11.37 -0.38
C GLU A 3 -13.47 -10.28 0.69
N ASN A 4 -14.40 -10.19 1.65
CA ASN A 4 -14.51 -9.15 2.67
C ASN A 4 -14.10 -9.59 4.08
N GLU A 5 -13.75 -10.85 4.30
CA GLU A 5 -13.38 -11.33 5.65
C GLU A 5 -11.86 -11.32 5.86
N SER A 6 -11.44 -10.84 7.03
CA SER A 6 -10.05 -10.93 7.47
C SER A 6 -9.63 -12.40 7.52
N GLN A 7 -8.53 -12.72 6.85
CA GLN A 7 -8.06 -14.09 6.68
C GLN A 7 -6.88 -14.34 7.62
N ARG A 8 -6.94 -15.40 8.41
CA ARG A 8 -5.76 -15.89 9.16
C ARG A 8 -4.67 -16.31 8.17
N VAL A 9 -3.45 -15.79 8.35
CA VAL A 9 -2.32 -16.02 7.44
C VAL A 9 -1.08 -16.58 8.13
N GLY A 10 -0.99 -16.48 9.45
CA GLY A 10 0.23 -16.82 10.16
C GLY A 10 0.15 -16.54 11.65
N VAL A 11 1.30 -16.68 12.29
CA VAL A 11 1.54 -16.30 13.68
C VAL A 11 2.84 -15.51 13.80
N ILE A 12 3.01 -14.75 14.88
CA ILE A 12 4.27 -14.06 15.16
C ILE A 12 5.39 -15.07 15.38
N LEU A 13 6.48 -14.85 14.66
CA LEU A 13 7.63 -15.73 14.62
C LEU A 13 8.48 -15.55 15.88
N GLY A 14 8.81 -16.65 16.57
CA GLY A 14 9.53 -16.61 17.85
C GLY A 14 11.05 -16.61 17.75
N THR A 15 11.60 -16.96 16.59
CA THR A 15 13.06 -17.00 16.36
C THR A 15 13.65 -15.65 15.92
N GLU A 16 12.81 -14.70 15.52
CA GLU A 16 13.18 -13.32 15.22
C GLU A 16 12.63 -12.40 16.32
N ARG A 17 13.36 -11.34 16.65
CA ARG A 17 12.88 -10.36 17.64
C ARG A 17 11.81 -9.49 17.02
N SER A 18 10.71 -9.28 17.75
CA SER A 18 9.69 -8.31 17.41
C SER A 18 9.87 -7.02 18.22
N THR A 19 9.57 -5.89 17.61
CA THR A 19 9.45 -4.59 18.25
C THR A 19 8.04 -4.03 18.01
N PRO A 20 7.63 -2.94 18.67
CA PRO A 20 6.38 -2.28 18.32
C PRO A 20 6.37 -1.71 16.89
N MET A 21 7.55 -1.46 16.30
CA MET A 21 7.69 -0.82 14.97
C MET A 21 7.78 -1.83 13.83
N GLU A 22 8.30 -3.03 14.11
CA GLU A 22 8.54 -4.05 13.09
C GLU A 22 8.52 -5.46 13.70
N TRP A 23 8.04 -6.43 12.95
CA TRP A 23 7.84 -7.80 13.43
C TRP A 23 7.77 -8.80 12.29
N TRP A 24 8.01 -10.08 12.62
CA TRP A 24 8.04 -11.17 11.66
C TRP A 24 6.86 -12.13 11.84
N VAL A 25 6.32 -12.58 10.71
CA VAL A 25 5.20 -13.54 10.64
C VAL A 25 5.72 -14.86 10.10
N ALA A 26 5.48 -15.96 10.80
CA ALA A 26 5.54 -17.30 10.25
C ALA A 26 4.25 -17.56 9.47
N ILE A 27 4.36 -17.73 8.16
CA ILE A 27 3.20 -17.88 7.26
C ILE A 27 2.72 -19.34 7.29
N GLU A 28 1.41 -19.54 7.40
CA GLU A 28 0.84 -20.89 7.41
C GLU A 28 1.06 -21.62 6.06
N PRO A 29 1.19 -22.96 6.05
CA PRO A 29 1.46 -23.72 4.83
C PRO A 29 0.45 -23.50 3.70
N ASN A 30 -0.81 -23.26 4.06
CA ASN A 30 -1.93 -23.05 3.14
C ASN A 30 -2.24 -21.56 2.91
N ALA A 31 -1.39 -20.66 3.39
CA ALA A 31 -1.52 -19.22 3.23
C ALA A 31 -0.31 -18.64 2.50
N TYR A 32 -0.44 -17.38 2.11
CA TYR A 32 0.67 -16.59 1.60
C TYR A 32 0.54 -15.16 2.12
N LEU A 33 1.65 -14.46 2.16
CA LEU A 33 1.72 -13.00 2.24
C LEU A 33 2.60 -12.51 1.10
N GLN A 34 2.27 -11.33 0.57
CA GLN A 34 3.06 -10.64 -0.45
C GLN A 34 3.36 -9.21 0.00
N LEU A 35 4.26 -8.55 -0.72
CA LEU A 35 4.54 -7.13 -0.52
C LEU A 35 3.24 -6.31 -0.59
N ASP A 36 3.15 -5.28 0.25
CA ASP A 36 2.02 -4.36 0.38
C ASP A 36 0.75 -4.98 0.97
N ASP A 37 0.74 -6.27 1.35
CA ASP A 37 -0.36 -6.83 2.14
C ASP A 37 -0.45 -6.13 3.50
N VAL A 38 -1.67 -5.77 3.88
CA VAL A 38 -1.96 -5.17 5.19
C VAL A 38 -2.39 -6.28 6.14
N VAL A 39 -1.71 -6.36 7.27
CA VAL A 39 -1.94 -7.38 8.29
C VAL A 39 -2.15 -6.75 9.66
N VAL A 40 -2.80 -7.52 10.52
CA VAL A 40 -3.10 -7.15 11.91
C VAL A 40 -2.74 -8.32 12.82
N VAL A 41 -2.11 -7.99 13.93
CA VAL A 41 -1.93 -8.87 15.09
C VAL A 41 -2.61 -8.27 16.31
N ARG A 42 -3.22 -9.12 17.15
CA ARG A 42 -3.80 -8.74 18.44
C ARG A 42 -3.01 -9.44 19.52
N THR A 43 -2.50 -8.66 20.49
CA THR A 43 -1.67 -9.14 21.58
C THR A 43 -2.28 -8.77 22.92
N GLN A 44 -2.20 -9.66 23.91
CA GLN A 44 -2.70 -9.40 25.26
C GLN A 44 -1.60 -8.79 26.13
N VAL A 45 -1.86 -7.62 26.69
CA VAL A 45 -0.90 -6.84 27.46
C VAL A 45 -1.39 -6.74 28.90
N PRO A 46 -0.62 -7.24 29.89
CA PRO A 46 -1.00 -7.14 31.30
C PRO A 46 -1.29 -5.70 31.72
N GLY A 47 -2.46 -5.47 32.32
CA GLY A 47 -2.90 -4.15 32.79
C GLY A 47 -3.50 -3.21 31.72
N VAL A 48 -3.35 -3.52 30.43
CA VAL A 48 -3.92 -2.73 29.33
C VAL A 48 -5.06 -3.48 28.63
N GLY A 49 -4.95 -4.80 28.52
CA GLY A 49 -5.88 -5.64 27.76
C GLY A 49 -5.37 -5.91 26.34
N GLU A 50 -6.28 -6.03 25.39
CA GLU A 50 -5.93 -6.29 24.00
C GLU A 50 -5.33 -5.05 23.33
N VAL A 51 -4.14 -5.21 22.74
CA VAL A 51 -3.50 -4.22 21.87
C VAL A 51 -3.42 -4.77 20.47
N LYS A 52 -3.92 -4.00 19.51
CA LYS A 52 -3.91 -4.29 18.09
C LYS A 52 -2.75 -3.55 17.43
N LEU A 53 -1.88 -4.29 16.76
CA LEU A 53 -0.85 -3.72 15.89
C LEU A 53 -1.21 -4.04 14.44
N SER A 54 -1.25 -3.01 13.61
CA SER A 54 -1.48 -3.11 12.17
C SER A 54 -0.19 -2.77 11.44
N GLY A 55 0.05 -3.41 10.30
CA GLY A 55 1.28 -3.18 9.54
C GLY A 55 1.19 -3.60 8.08
N VAL A 56 2.20 -3.20 7.32
CA VAL A 56 2.33 -3.50 5.89
C VAL A 56 3.53 -4.41 5.69
N VAL A 57 3.36 -5.44 4.87
CA VAL A 57 4.43 -6.38 4.50
C VAL A 57 5.41 -5.73 3.52
N ASP A 58 6.68 -5.69 3.87
CA ASP A 58 7.77 -5.11 3.06
C ASP A 58 8.82 -6.15 2.61
N ILE A 59 8.92 -7.29 3.28
CA ILE A 59 9.82 -8.40 2.91
C ILE A 59 9.06 -9.72 3.03
N VAL A 60 9.27 -10.63 2.07
CA VAL A 60 8.82 -12.02 2.15
C VAL A 60 9.99 -12.94 1.81
N ARG A 61 10.24 -13.94 2.65
CA ARG A 61 11.34 -14.92 2.47
C ARG A 61 10.83 -16.35 2.60
N ALA A 62 11.51 -17.26 1.92
CA ALA A 62 11.29 -18.69 2.01
C ALA A 62 12.64 -19.39 2.24
N SER A 63 12.65 -20.39 3.12
CA SER A 63 13.85 -21.17 3.44
C SER A 63 13.49 -22.61 3.82
N HIS A 64 14.47 -23.51 3.69
CA HIS A 64 14.37 -24.85 4.26
C HIS A 64 14.89 -24.82 5.70
N GLU A 65 14.03 -25.12 6.68
CA GLU A 65 14.43 -25.18 8.08
C GLU A 65 15.41 -26.34 8.32
N GLY A 66 16.47 -26.06 9.07
CA GLY A 66 17.54 -27.04 9.34
C GLY A 66 18.58 -27.19 8.22
N SER A 67 18.36 -26.56 7.07
CA SER A 67 19.36 -26.45 6.00
C SER A 67 20.55 -25.62 6.47
N ARG A 68 21.78 -26.09 6.21
CA ARG A 68 23.02 -25.39 6.63
C ARG A 68 23.83 -24.91 5.45
N PHE A 69 23.74 -25.59 4.31
CA PHE A 69 24.49 -25.28 3.11
C PHE A 69 23.55 -24.98 1.94
N GLU A 70 23.99 -24.14 1.01
CA GLU A 70 23.20 -23.79 -0.18
C GLU A 70 22.84 -25.03 -1.04
N GLY A 71 23.74 -26.03 -1.09
CA GLY A 71 23.53 -27.26 -1.84
C GLY A 71 22.50 -28.23 -1.25
N ASP A 72 22.09 -28.03 0.01
CA ASP A 72 21.11 -28.89 0.69
C ASP A 72 19.75 -28.88 -0.03
N VAL A 73 19.44 -27.83 -0.79
CA VAL A 73 18.23 -27.74 -1.61
C VAL A 73 18.10 -28.91 -2.59
N PHE A 74 19.20 -29.36 -3.21
CA PHE A 74 19.16 -30.47 -4.16
C PHE A 74 18.92 -31.82 -3.47
N LEU A 75 19.39 -31.96 -2.22
CA LEU A 75 19.14 -33.14 -1.39
C LEU A 75 17.70 -33.15 -0.88
N ALA A 76 17.17 -31.98 -0.50
CA ALA A 76 15.78 -31.81 -0.12
C ALA A 76 14.81 -32.16 -1.26
N GLU A 77 15.03 -31.63 -2.46
CA GLU A 77 14.21 -31.91 -3.66
C GLU A 77 14.21 -33.39 -4.06
N ARG A 78 15.30 -34.11 -3.78
CA ARG A 78 15.40 -35.56 -4.02
C ARG A 78 14.86 -36.40 -2.86
N GLY A 79 14.33 -35.78 -1.81
CA GLY A 79 13.82 -36.46 -0.61
C GLY A 79 14.91 -37.10 0.25
N VAL A 80 16.19 -36.77 0.03
CA VAL A 80 17.33 -37.32 0.77
C VAL A 80 17.52 -36.61 2.11
N LEU A 81 17.31 -35.29 2.13
CA LEU A 81 17.39 -34.48 3.34
C LEU A 81 15.97 -34.06 3.79
N PRO A 82 15.48 -34.52 4.96
CA PRO A 82 14.16 -34.14 5.44
C PRO A 82 14.20 -32.74 6.05
N VAL A 83 13.88 -31.74 5.25
CA VAL A 83 13.71 -30.33 5.67
C VAL A 83 12.27 -29.88 5.47
N GLN A 84 11.85 -28.88 6.23
CA GLN A 84 10.53 -28.25 6.06
C GLN A 84 10.69 -26.90 5.38
N LEU A 85 9.79 -26.59 4.45
CA LEU A 85 9.71 -25.26 3.85
C LEU A 85 9.06 -24.29 4.84
N ALA A 86 9.82 -23.31 5.32
CA ALA A 86 9.31 -22.19 6.07
C ALA A 86 9.17 -20.96 5.18
N ARG A 87 8.07 -20.23 5.36
CA ARG A 87 7.84 -18.92 4.75
C ARG A 87 7.62 -17.91 5.85
N SER A 88 8.23 -16.74 5.71
CA SER A 88 8.04 -15.65 6.65
C SER A 88 7.96 -14.30 5.96
N ALA A 89 7.23 -13.39 6.59
CA ALA A 89 7.10 -12.01 6.14
C ALA A 89 7.54 -11.05 7.23
N HIS A 90 8.27 -10.02 6.84
CA HIS A 90 8.52 -8.85 7.68
C HIS A 90 7.37 -7.87 7.53
N VAL A 91 7.03 -7.19 8.61
CA VAL A 91 5.93 -6.25 8.68
C VAL A 91 6.40 -4.99 9.38
N ILE A 92 6.22 -3.84 8.73
CA ILE A 92 6.41 -2.53 9.33
C ILE A 92 5.07 -2.06 9.91
N THR A 93 5.07 -1.72 11.20
CA THR A 93 3.87 -1.23 11.90
C THR A 93 3.44 0.12 11.34
N THR A 94 2.16 0.21 11.02
CA THR A 94 1.49 1.44 10.58
C THR A 94 0.72 2.07 11.73
N ARG A 95 -0.03 1.28 12.52
CA ARG A 95 -0.92 1.76 13.59
C ARG A 95 -0.94 0.83 14.79
N VAL A 96 -1.03 1.39 16.00
CA VAL A 96 -1.17 0.66 17.25
C VAL A 96 -2.39 1.18 18.03
N GLU A 97 -3.29 0.29 18.46
CA GLU A 97 -4.54 0.64 19.14
C GLU A 97 -4.88 -0.32 20.29
N PRO A 98 -5.14 0.16 21.52
CA PRO A 98 -4.91 1.53 21.99
C PRO A 98 -3.42 1.92 21.89
N GLU A 99 -3.08 3.18 22.12
CA GLU A 99 -1.71 3.69 22.02
C GLU A 99 -0.80 3.14 23.14
N CYS A 100 -0.47 1.86 23.02
CA CYS A 100 0.40 1.10 23.91
C CYS A 100 1.47 0.41 23.07
N TRP A 101 2.63 1.05 22.98
CA TRP A 101 3.72 0.63 22.09
C TRP A 101 4.54 -0.53 22.67
N VAL A 102 3.98 -1.73 22.61
CA VAL A 102 4.63 -2.99 23.01
C VAL A 102 4.71 -3.95 21.82
N PRO A 103 5.75 -4.81 21.76
CA PRO A 103 5.83 -5.78 20.68
C PRO A 103 4.73 -6.84 20.80
N PRO A 104 4.29 -7.44 19.68
CA PRO A 104 3.42 -8.60 19.73
C PRO A 104 4.20 -9.83 20.24
N ASN A 105 3.51 -10.78 20.87
CA ASN A 105 4.13 -11.97 21.43
C ASN A 105 4.32 -13.06 20.37
N PRO A 106 5.40 -13.85 20.44
CA PRO A 106 5.53 -15.06 19.65
C PRO A 106 4.29 -15.96 19.75
N GLY A 107 3.78 -16.42 18.61
CA GLY A 107 2.58 -17.25 18.54
C GLY A 107 1.26 -16.47 18.41
N ASP A 108 1.26 -15.14 18.61
CA ASP A 108 0.06 -14.33 18.39
C ASP A 108 -0.41 -14.44 16.94
N MET A 109 -1.72 -14.54 16.75
CA MET A 109 -2.33 -14.78 15.44
C MET A 109 -2.27 -13.53 14.57
N VAL A 110 -1.88 -13.72 13.31
CA VAL A 110 -1.81 -12.66 12.30
C VAL A 110 -2.88 -12.89 11.23
N CYS A 111 -3.64 -11.84 10.95
CA CYS A 111 -4.68 -11.84 9.92
C CYS A 111 -4.35 -10.83 8.83
N ARG A 112 -4.50 -11.21 7.56
CA ARG A 112 -4.61 -10.26 6.44
C ARG A 112 -5.97 -9.59 6.52
N VAL A 113 -5.99 -8.26 6.50
CA VAL A 113 -7.21 -7.48 6.70
C VAL A 113 -7.70 -6.85 5.40
N ARG A 114 -9.02 -6.68 5.28
CA ARG A 114 -9.71 -6.06 4.14
C ARG A 114 -10.68 -4.98 4.63
N SER A 115 -11.21 -4.22 3.68
CA SER A 115 -12.35 -3.31 3.89
C SER A 115 -12.14 -2.34 5.06
N THR A 116 -13.08 -2.25 6.00
CA THR A 116 -13.02 -1.29 7.12
C THR A 116 -11.80 -1.52 8.03
N GLU A 117 -11.36 -2.77 8.18
CA GLU A 117 -10.19 -3.07 9.02
C GLU A 117 -8.88 -2.63 8.33
N ARG A 118 -8.81 -2.75 7.00
CA ARG A 118 -7.71 -2.19 6.19
C ARG A 118 -7.70 -0.67 6.25
N GLU A 119 -8.86 -0.02 6.15
CA GLU A 119 -8.95 1.44 6.25
C GLU A 119 -8.40 1.95 7.58
N ARG A 120 -8.77 1.31 8.70
CA ARG A 120 -8.22 1.65 10.02
C ARG A 120 -6.72 1.40 10.10
N ALA A 121 -6.25 0.25 9.62
CA ALA A 121 -4.83 -0.09 9.62
C ALA A 121 -3.99 0.97 8.90
N LEU A 122 -4.49 1.54 7.80
CA LEU A 122 -3.79 2.55 7.00
C LEU A 122 -4.13 4.01 7.38
N TYR A 123 -4.80 4.24 8.51
CA TYR A 123 -5.27 5.57 8.96
C TYR A 123 -6.24 6.30 8.00
N PHE A 124 -6.88 5.58 7.07
CA PHE A 124 -7.81 6.20 6.14
C PHE A 124 -9.08 6.70 6.84
N ASP A 125 -9.48 6.06 7.94
CA ASP A 125 -10.60 6.48 8.80
C ASP A 125 -10.40 7.85 9.45
N GLY A 126 -9.15 8.32 9.60
CA GLY A 126 -8.83 9.64 10.13
C GLY A 126 -8.71 10.74 9.08
N MET A 127 -8.79 10.41 7.79
CA MET A 127 -8.66 11.38 6.70
C MET A 127 -9.98 12.12 6.47
N GLU A 128 -9.95 13.45 6.54
CA GLU A 128 -11.12 14.29 6.27
C GLU A 128 -11.44 14.32 4.76
N GLU A 129 -10.42 14.49 3.93
CA GLU A 129 -10.54 14.59 2.47
C GLU A 129 -9.57 13.63 1.79
N ARG A 130 -10.11 12.54 1.24
CA ARG A 130 -9.34 11.43 0.66
C ARG A 130 -9.08 11.67 -0.82
N LEU A 131 -7.87 12.17 -1.16
CA LEU A 131 -7.40 12.18 -2.54
C LEU A 131 -6.85 10.80 -2.89
N VAL A 132 -7.29 10.21 -4.01
CA VAL A 132 -6.72 8.95 -4.49
C VAL A 132 -5.26 9.14 -4.89
N ALA A 133 -4.39 8.35 -4.27
CA ALA A 133 -2.97 8.29 -4.56
C ALA A 133 -2.59 7.14 -5.50
N GLY A 134 -3.47 6.16 -5.68
CA GLY A 134 -3.26 5.06 -6.60
C GLY A 134 -4.01 3.80 -6.15
N VAL A 135 -3.49 2.66 -6.57
CA VAL A 135 -4.07 1.34 -6.31
C VAL A 135 -2.97 0.45 -5.74
N SER A 136 -3.24 -0.27 -4.64
CA SER A 136 -2.32 -1.27 -4.08
C SER A 136 -2.34 -2.57 -4.89
N ARG A 137 -1.42 -3.50 -4.61
CA ARG A 137 -1.30 -4.76 -5.39
C ARG A 137 -2.55 -5.63 -5.39
N ASP A 138 -3.38 -5.50 -4.35
CA ASP A 138 -4.67 -6.16 -4.22
C ASP A 138 -5.80 -5.49 -5.01
N GLY A 139 -5.51 -4.44 -5.78
CA GLY A 139 -6.50 -3.74 -6.59
C GLY A 139 -7.32 -2.71 -5.82
N LEU A 140 -7.03 -2.47 -4.54
CA LEU A 140 -7.77 -1.52 -3.71
C LEU A 140 -7.18 -0.10 -3.78
N PRO A 141 -8.00 0.95 -3.68
CA PRO A 141 -7.50 2.32 -3.65
C PRO A 141 -6.63 2.58 -2.42
N VAL A 142 -5.66 3.47 -2.63
CA VAL A 142 -4.79 4.06 -1.60
C VAL A 142 -5.03 5.56 -1.66
N TYR A 143 -5.11 6.20 -0.48
CA TYR A 143 -5.45 7.60 -0.35
C TYR A 143 -4.34 8.40 0.33
N ILE A 144 -4.28 9.69 0.01
CA ILE A 144 -3.54 10.70 0.74
C ILE A 144 -4.57 11.73 1.22
N ASP A 145 -4.37 12.26 2.43
CA ASP A 145 -5.19 13.35 2.95
C ASP A 145 -4.84 14.66 2.22
N LEU A 146 -5.83 15.26 1.56
CA LEU A 146 -5.67 16.48 0.77
C LEU A 146 -5.07 17.64 1.57
N SER A 147 -5.35 17.73 2.87
CA SER A 147 -4.85 18.81 3.72
C SER A 147 -3.32 18.85 3.83
N PHE A 148 -2.63 17.74 3.54
CA PHE A 148 -1.17 17.68 3.46
C PHE A 148 -0.60 18.04 2.08
N LEU A 149 -1.47 18.26 1.10
CA LEU A 149 -1.11 18.59 -0.28
C LEU A 149 -1.46 20.03 -0.67
N ASP A 150 -2.55 20.58 -0.13
CA ASP A 150 -3.13 21.86 -0.57
C ASP A 150 -2.67 23.08 0.25
N GLY A 151 -1.80 22.88 1.24
CA GLY A 151 -1.24 23.95 2.07
C GLY A 151 -1.90 24.16 3.43
N ARG A 152 -2.98 23.45 3.77
CA ARG A 152 -3.63 23.59 5.09
C ARG A 152 -2.81 23.00 6.23
N ARG A 153 -2.19 21.84 6.02
CA ARG A 153 -1.29 21.15 6.97
C ARG A 153 0.09 20.87 6.38
N GLY A 154 0.19 20.82 5.06
CA GLY A 154 1.42 20.66 4.29
C GLY A 154 1.20 21.01 2.82
N ALA A 155 2.28 21.19 2.06
CA ALA A 155 2.20 21.62 0.65
C ALA A 155 3.28 20.98 -0.24
N HIS A 156 3.87 19.87 0.19
CA HIS A 156 5.05 19.32 -0.48
C HIS A 156 4.93 17.82 -0.66
N VAL A 157 5.18 17.37 -1.88
CA VAL A 157 5.32 15.95 -2.24
C VAL A 157 6.69 15.75 -2.86
N ASN A 158 7.42 14.77 -2.38
CA ASN A 158 8.64 14.31 -3.01
C ASN A 158 8.38 12.97 -3.71
N ILE A 159 8.62 12.92 -5.02
CA ILE A 159 8.44 11.72 -5.84
C ILE A 159 9.83 11.22 -6.26
N SER A 160 10.25 10.12 -5.65
CA SER A 160 11.50 9.43 -5.97
C SER A 160 11.23 8.14 -6.76
N GLY A 161 12.26 7.61 -7.42
CA GLY A 161 12.16 6.38 -8.19
C GLY A 161 13.32 6.19 -9.16
N VAL A 162 13.48 4.97 -9.67
CA VAL A 162 14.55 4.60 -10.60
C VAL A 162 14.47 5.46 -11.88
N SER A 163 15.62 5.97 -12.33
CA SER A 163 15.71 6.76 -13.55
C SER A 163 15.49 5.91 -14.81
N GLY A 164 14.81 6.46 -15.82
CA GLY A 164 14.63 5.82 -17.13
C GLY A 164 13.29 5.10 -17.35
N VAL A 165 12.46 4.93 -16.32
CA VAL A 165 11.15 4.23 -16.43
C VAL A 165 9.97 5.21 -16.55
N ALA A 166 10.22 6.53 -16.68
CA ALA A 166 9.23 7.62 -16.71
C ALA A 166 8.22 7.66 -15.53
N THR A 167 8.36 6.79 -14.53
CA THR A 167 7.41 6.61 -13.42
C THR A 167 7.17 7.88 -12.60
N LYS A 168 8.19 8.72 -12.41
CA LYS A 168 8.08 9.97 -11.64
C LYS A 168 7.14 10.98 -12.30
N THR A 169 7.37 11.26 -13.58
CA THR A 169 6.57 12.23 -14.35
C THR A 169 5.14 11.73 -14.55
N THR A 170 4.97 10.44 -14.85
CA THR A 170 3.65 9.83 -14.97
C THR A 170 2.88 9.89 -13.66
N TYR A 171 3.53 9.58 -12.52
CA TYR A 171 2.87 9.63 -11.21
C TYR A 171 2.52 11.05 -10.77
N ALA A 172 3.42 12.02 -10.99
CA ALA A 172 3.12 13.43 -10.74
C ALA A 172 1.91 13.91 -11.55
N SER A 173 1.87 13.54 -12.84
CA SER A 173 0.74 13.85 -13.72
C SER A 173 -0.54 13.18 -13.24
N PHE A 174 -0.48 11.93 -12.79
CA PHE A 174 -1.62 11.21 -12.21
C PHE A 174 -2.16 11.89 -10.95
N LEU A 175 -1.28 12.30 -10.02
CA LEU A 175 -1.72 13.00 -8.80
C LEU A 175 -2.40 14.34 -9.12
N LEU A 176 -1.81 15.12 -10.03
CA LEU A 176 -2.44 16.36 -10.52
C LEU A 176 -3.78 16.07 -11.20
N TYR A 177 -3.84 15.02 -12.01
CA TYR A 177 -5.08 14.61 -12.68
C TYR A 177 -6.16 14.27 -11.65
N GLY A 178 -5.83 13.46 -10.64
CA GLY A 178 -6.72 13.13 -9.54
C GLY A 178 -7.21 14.37 -8.78
N LEU A 179 -6.31 15.32 -8.51
CA LEU A 179 -6.68 16.57 -7.83
C LEU A 179 -7.73 17.37 -8.60
N PHE A 180 -7.54 17.54 -9.92
CA PHE A 180 -8.46 18.33 -10.75
C PHE A 180 -9.73 17.59 -11.19
N HIS A 181 -9.71 16.25 -11.28
CA HIS A 181 -10.82 15.47 -11.85
C HIS A 181 -11.61 14.64 -10.84
N SER A 182 -11.18 14.55 -9.58
CA SER A 182 -11.96 13.87 -8.51
C SER A 182 -13.10 14.72 -7.94
N GLY A 183 -13.11 16.03 -8.21
CA GLY A 183 -14.05 16.98 -7.60
C GLY A 183 -13.72 17.35 -6.15
N ILE A 184 -12.62 16.83 -5.59
CA ILE A 184 -12.25 17.04 -4.18
C ILE A 184 -11.97 18.51 -3.83
N LEU A 185 -11.53 19.31 -4.80
CA LEU A 185 -11.27 20.74 -4.62
C LEU A 185 -12.54 21.57 -4.35
N GLY A 186 -13.73 21.04 -4.65
CA GLY A 186 -15.01 21.71 -4.39
C GLY A 186 -15.05 23.16 -4.89
N ARG A 187 -15.24 24.11 -3.98
CA ARG A 187 -15.33 25.55 -4.28
C ARG A 187 -14.00 26.18 -4.71
N GLU A 188 -12.88 25.55 -4.40
CA GLU A 188 -11.56 26.08 -4.74
C GLU A 188 -11.13 25.76 -6.17
N ALA A 189 -11.78 24.77 -6.80
CA ALA A 189 -11.42 24.26 -8.12
C ALA A 189 -11.19 25.34 -9.20
N PRO A 190 -12.03 26.42 -9.32
CA PRO A 190 -11.79 27.47 -10.32
C PRO A 190 -10.50 28.27 -10.09
N ASN A 191 -10.10 28.40 -8.83
CA ASN A 191 -8.93 29.18 -8.38
C ASN A 191 -7.67 28.32 -8.25
N THR A 192 -7.79 26.99 -8.23
CA THR A 192 -6.64 26.08 -8.21
C THR A 192 -5.97 26.04 -9.59
N LYS A 193 -4.65 26.25 -9.64
CA LYS A 193 -3.83 26.17 -10.85
C LYS A 193 -2.60 25.32 -10.58
N ALA A 194 -2.16 24.57 -11.58
CA ALA A 194 -0.90 23.82 -11.53
C ALA A 194 0.06 24.37 -12.57
N ILE A 195 1.32 24.57 -12.16
CA ILE A 195 2.42 24.98 -13.03
C ILE A 195 3.42 23.83 -13.05
N ILE A 196 3.72 23.30 -14.24
CA ILE A 196 4.68 22.22 -14.40
C ILE A 196 5.89 22.74 -15.17
N PHE A 197 7.06 22.66 -14.56
CA PHE A 197 8.33 22.98 -15.21
C PHE A 197 8.84 21.73 -15.96
N ASN A 198 8.49 21.61 -17.23
CA ASN A 198 8.97 20.51 -18.07
C ASN A 198 10.41 20.78 -18.55
N VAL A 199 11.37 20.05 -17.97
CA VAL A 199 12.81 20.23 -18.27
C VAL A 199 13.37 19.19 -19.25
N LYS A 200 12.60 18.16 -19.62
CA LYS A 200 13.07 17.07 -20.48
C LYS A 200 11.95 16.47 -21.32
N GLY A 201 12.17 16.42 -22.62
CA GLY A 201 11.26 15.76 -23.57
C GLY A 201 9.96 16.52 -23.76
N GLU A 202 9.05 15.90 -24.52
CA GLU A 202 7.79 16.52 -24.97
C GLU A 202 6.56 15.89 -24.29
N ASP A 203 6.75 14.92 -23.38
CA ASP A 203 5.68 14.09 -22.83
C ASP A 203 4.55 14.90 -22.15
N LEU A 204 4.90 16.04 -21.56
CA LEU A 204 3.94 16.94 -20.88
C LEU A 204 3.27 17.96 -21.80
N LEU A 205 3.63 18.02 -23.10
CA LEU A 205 3.08 18.98 -24.06
C LEU A 205 1.73 18.55 -24.66
N PHE A 206 1.24 17.35 -24.33
CA PHE A 206 0.03 16.78 -24.91
C PHE A 206 -0.99 16.33 -23.85
N LEU A 207 -0.90 16.87 -22.64
CA LEU A 207 -1.80 16.53 -21.51
C LEU A 207 -3.27 16.88 -21.79
N ASP A 208 -3.51 17.84 -22.68
CA ASP A 208 -4.80 18.30 -23.17
C ASP A 208 -5.39 17.41 -24.29
N ARG A 209 -4.65 16.40 -24.76
CA ARG A 209 -5.06 15.55 -25.88
C ARG A 209 -5.53 14.16 -25.44
N PRO A 210 -6.53 13.57 -26.14
CA PRO A 210 -6.92 12.19 -25.90
C PRO A 210 -5.75 11.21 -26.11
N ASN A 211 -5.60 10.26 -25.19
CA ASN A 211 -4.60 9.20 -25.32
C ASN A 211 -5.12 8.08 -26.24
N ALA A 212 -4.58 7.98 -27.45
CA ALA A 212 -4.94 6.95 -28.44
C ALA A 212 -4.63 5.51 -27.99
N ARG A 213 -3.77 5.34 -26.98
CA ARG A 213 -3.40 4.02 -26.41
C ARG A 213 -4.21 3.65 -25.17
N LEU A 214 -5.23 4.44 -24.82
CA LEU A 214 -6.10 4.15 -23.68
C LEU A 214 -7.03 2.97 -24.02
N ASP A 215 -6.76 1.81 -23.41
CA ASP A 215 -7.56 0.61 -23.57
C ASP A 215 -8.69 0.50 -22.53
N GLU A 216 -9.56 -0.48 -22.71
CA GLU A 216 -10.74 -0.68 -21.85
C GLU A 216 -10.38 -1.16 -20.44
N GLU A 217 -9.27 -1.88 -20.28
CA GLU A 217 -8.80 -2.32 -18.97
C GLU A 217 -8.32 -1.11 -18.15
N GLN A 218 -7.56 -0.22 -18.77
CA GLN A 218 -7.14 1.05 -18.20
C GLN A 218 -8.35 1.92 -17.83
N ARG A 219 -9.37 2.01 -18.70
CA ARG A 219 -10.60 2.75 -18.36
C ARG A 219 -11.27 2.22 -17.10
N LYS A 220 -11.38 0.89 -16.98
CA LYS A 220 -11.94 0.25 -15.78
C LYS A 220 -11.10 0.53 -14.53
N ARG A 221 -9.77 0.56 -14.64
CA ARG A 221 -8.89 0.91 -13.51
C ARG A 221 -9.12 2.33 -13.00
N TYR A 222 -9.28 3.31 -13.91
CA TYR A 222 -9.65 4.68 -13.52
C TYR A 222 -11.04 4.72 -12.88
N GLY A 223 -12.03 4.03 -13.46
CA GLY A 223 -13.38 3.95 -12.91
C GLY A 223 -13.43 3.34 -11.50
N ALA A 224 -12.61 2.30 -11.23
CA ALA A 224 -12.52 1.65 -9.92
C ALA A 224 -12.05 2.58 -8.80
N ILE A 225 -11.32 3.65 -9.15
CA ILE A 225 -10.87 4.69 -8.21
C ILE A 225 -11.67 6.00 -8.33
N GLY A 226 -12.83 5.97 -9.00
CA GLY A 226 -13.71 7.12 -9.11
C GLY A 226 -13.20 8.23 -10.04
N LEU A 227 -12.26 7.93 -10.93
CA LEU A 227 -11.76 8.87 -11.93
C LEU A 227 -12.32 8.53 -13.32
N GLN A 228 -12.74 9.55 -14.06
CA GLN A 228 -13.03 9.40 -15.48
C GLN A 228 -11.75 9.66 -16.27
N PRO A 229 -11.26 8.72 -17.09
CA PRO A 229 -10.03 8.91 -17.85
C PRO A 229 -10.27 9.85 -19.04
N GLY A 230 -9.34 10.78 -19.27
CA GLY A 230 -9.41 11.74 -20.37
C GLY A 230 -8.24 12.72 -20.34
N PRO A 231 -8.22 13.68 -21.28
CA PRO A 231 -7.26 14.79 -21.23
C PRO A 231 -7.52 15.69 -20.02
N PHE A 232 -6.51 16.47 -19.63
CA PHE A 232 -6.72 17.59 -18.73
C PHE A 232 -7.63 18.63 -19.42
N GLN A 233 -8.70 19.02 -18.73
CA GLN A 233 -9.64 20.01 -19.23
C GLN A 233 -9.24 21.42 -18.78
N SER A 234 -9.38 22.40 -19.67
CA SER A 234 -9.30 23.81 -19.27
C SER A 234 -10.57 24.20 -18.51
N GLN A 235 -10.42 24.66 -17.27
CA GLN A 235 -11.49 25.31 -16.53
C GLN A 235 -11.44 26.80 -16.88
N GLY A 236 -12.11 27.17 -17.97
CA GLY A 236 -12.31 28.57 -18.36
C GLY A 236 -12.18 28.82 -19.85
N GLU A 237 -13.21 28.49 -20.63
CA GLU A 237 -13.64 29.27 -21.81
C GLU A 237 -15.16 29.14 -21.94
N SER A 238 -15.89 29.99 -21.23
CA SER A 238 -17.20 30.44 -21.66
C SER A 238 -17.09 31.95 -21.73
N ILE A 239 -16.78 32.42 -22.94
CA ILE A 239 -16.86 33.84 -23.32
C ILE A 239 -18.34 34.19 -23.45
#